data_AF-A0AAN7HWX2-F1
#
_entry.id   AF-A0AAN7HWX2-F1
#
_cell.length_a   1.000
_cell.length_b   1.000
_cell.length_c   1.000
_cell.angle_alpha   90.00
_cell.angle_beta   90.00
_cell.angle_gamma   90.00
#
_symmetry.space_group_name_H-M   'P 1'
#
loop_
_entity.id
_entity.type
_entity.pdbx_description
1 polymer ?
#
loop_
_entity_poly.entity_id
_entity_poly.type
_entity_poly.pdbx_seq_one_letter_code
_entity_poly.pdbx_strand_id
1 'polypeptide(L)'
;MDQKANQLLQEIDLARCRAQWSTAMELSKKYKKIKPQDSVLDITICTEVDLIKLLKSTTDIEKRGWDIIHQHDSPQNIALLPVIESSKVKHLVARLDFLNVDQNDQVDLNNTDNWQAQFSKILLARIYFESGQYDLALAALQNLALRVEDVETGYGLVLLVQARAIKGICLEKQNKPEAAIEAYEAAWQAVELQPQERGVMLSFWIEECLYRGCLLRLQLNHPVKETLTMMRAYVQLVSSHWSPHWRMFRRWVIFKFYAEYLVKTCQNGTFTVSENNRQVVYT
;
A
#
# COMPACT_ATOMS: atom_id res chain seq x y z
N MET A 1 24.41 22.50 -0.92
CA MET A 1 23.14 21.86 -0.51
C MET A 1 22.93 22.12 0.98
N ASP A 2 21.69 22.42 1.39
CA ASP A 2 21.38 22.76 2.78
C ASP A 2 21.26 21.48 3.63
N GLN A 3 22.33 21.16 4.37
CA GLN A 3 22.44 19.93 5.17
C GLN A 3 21.29 19.77 6.18
N LYS A 4 20.81 20.89 6.74
CA LYS A 4 19.71 20.88 7.70
C LYS A 4 18.36 20.56 7.04
N ALA A 5 18.12 21.11 5.84
CA ALA A 5 16.93 20.79 5.07
C ALA A 5 16.90 19.31 4.66
N ASN A 6 18.04 18.75 4.23
CA ASN A 6 18.15 17.34 3.86
C ASN A 6 17.92 16.40 5.05
N GLN A 7 18.44 16.74 6.23
CA GLN A 7 18.19 15.97 7.45
C GLN A 7 16.70 15.95 7.80
N LEU A 8 16.02 17.09 7.71
CA LEU A 8 14.57 17.15 7.95
C LEU A 8 13.78 16.29 6.97
N LEU A 9 14.17 16.24 5.68
CA LEU A 9 13.52 15.36 4.71
C LEU A 9 13.63 13.89 5.09
N GLN A 10 14.81 13.44 5.55
CA GLN A 10 15.01 12.06 6.02
C GLN A 10 14.19 11.76 7.28
N GLU A 11 14.14 12.69 8.23
CA GLU A 11 13.33 12.53 9.44
C GLU A 11 11.82 12.50 9.12
N ILE A 12 11.37 13.31 8.16
CA ILE A 12 9.99 13.31 7.65
C ILE A 12 9.66 11.96 7.00
N ASP A 13 10.53 11.48 6.11
CA ASP A 13 10.36 10.19 5.43
C ASP A 13 10.20 9.05 6.45
N LEU A 14 11.12 8.98 7.41
CA LEU A 14 11.10 7.98 8.48
C LEU A 14 9.84 8.07 9.34
N ALA A 15 9.41 9.29 9.69
CA ALA A 15 8.20 9.51 10.46
C ALA A 15 6.96 9.01 9.70
N ARG A 16 6.85 9.26 8.40
CA ARG A 16 5.75 8.77 7.57
C ARG A 16 5.79 7.24 7.42
N CYS A 17 6.95 6.64 7.17
CA CYS A 17 7.14 5.19 7.13
C CYS A 17 6.69 4.48 8.42
N ARG A 18 6.88 5.13 9.58
CA ARG A 18 6.51 4.64 10.91
C ARG A 18 5.10 5.05 11.35
N ALA A 19 4.31 5.69 10.48
CA ALA A 19 2.99 6.22 10.81
C ALA A 19 2.98 7.22 11.99
N GLN A 20 4.09 7.93 12.21
CA GLN A 20 4.26 8.96 13.24
C GLN A 20 3.74 10.32 12.73
N TRP A 21 2.45 10.37 12.44
CA TRP A 21 1.80 11.49 11.72
C TRP A 21 1.94 12.85 12.41
N SER A 22 1.87 12.90 13.74
CA SER A 22 2.08 14.13 14.51
C SER A 22 3.51 14.66 14.32
N THR A 23 4.50 13.78 14.41
CA THR A 23 5.91 14.11 14.20
C THR A 23 6.16 14.57 12.77
N ALA A 24 5.61 13.87 11.77
CA ALA A 24 5.74 14.25 10.37
C ALA A 24 5.21 15.67 10.09
N MET A 25 4.07 16.04 10.68
CA MET A 25 3.51 17.39 10.56
C MET A 25 4.36 18.47 11.24
N GLU A 26 4.93 18.19 12.41
CA GLU A 26 5.82 19.15 13.08
C GLU A 26 7.11 19.37 12.27
N LEU A 27 7.67 18.30 11.72
CA LEU A 27 8.86 18.35 10.88
C LEU A 27 8.58 19.06 9.55
N SER A 28 7.42 18.85 8.92
CA SER A 28 7.04 19.54 7.67
C SER A 28 6.99 21.06 7.85
N LYS A 29 6.42 21.52 8.98
CA LYS A 29 6.37 22.95 9.32
C LYS A 29 7.77 23.53 9.54
N LYS A 30 8.69 22.78 10.14
CA LYS A 30 10.10 23.20 10.31
C LYS A 30 10.80 23.28 8.96
N TYR A 31 10.57 22.31 8.08
CA TYR A 31 11.13 22.30 6.72
C TYR A 31 10.65 23.50 5.90
N LYS A 32 9.33 23.77 5.87
CA LYS A 32 8.74 24.92 5.16
C LYS A 32 9.30 26.28 5.61
N LYS A 33 9.68 26.43 6.88
CA LYS A 33 10.33 27.66 7.37
C LYS A 33 11.71 27.88 6.74
N ILE A 34 12.41 26.80 6.39
CA ILE A 34 13.74 26.83 5.76
C ILE A 34 13.62 26.92 4.24
N LYS A 35 12.62 26.26 3.66
CA LYS A 35 12.32 26.22 2.22
C LYS A 35 10.86 26.64 1.96
N PRO A 36 10.52 27.95 2.01
CA PRO A 36 9.14 28.40 1.83
C PRO A 36 8.54 28.10 0.46
N GLN A 37 9.40 28.00 -0.57
CA GLN A 37 9.00 27.70 -1.94
C GLN A 37 8.59 26.23 -2.15
N ASP A 38 9.14 25.30 -1.36
CA ASP A 38 8.88 23.85 -1.45
C ASP A 38 7.59 23.50 -0.69
N SER A 39 6.48 24.09 -1.12
CA SER A 39 5.20 24.06 -0.37
C SER A 39 4.43 22.76 -0.52
N VAL A 40 4.73 21.96 -1.55
CA VAL A 40 3.98 20.74 -1.90
C VAL A 40 4.11 19.68 -0.81
N LEU A 41 5.31 19.53 -0.22
CA LEU A 41 5.55 18.56 0.86
C LEU A 41 4.67 18.84 2.10
N ASP A 42 4.59 20.09 2.53
CA ASP A 42 3.79 20.48 3.69
C ASP A 42 2.29 20.26 3.44
N ILE A 43 1.83 20.59 2.23
CA ILE A 43 0.43 20.41 1.82
C ILE A 43 0.05 18.93 1.77
N THR A 44 0.89 18.09 1.19
CA THR A 44 0.63 16.64 1.11
C THR A 44 0.62 15.99 2.49
N ILE A 45 1.58 16.31 3.37
CA ILE A 45 1.62 15.79 4.74
C ILE A 45 0.41 16.26 5.54
N CYS A 46 0.06 17.54 5.49
CA CYS A 46 -1.11 18.05 6.22
C CYS A 46 -2.41 17.39 5.74
N THR A 47 -2.55 17.20 4.43
CA THR A 47 -3.71 16.54 3.82
C THR A 47 -3.78 15.08 4.22
N GLU A 48 -2.65 14.36 4.22
CA GLU A 48 -2.57 12.97 4.65
C GLU A 48 -2.95 12.82 6.14
N VAL A 49 -2.43 13.68 7.02
CA VAL A 49 -2.78 13.63 8.45
C VAL A 49 -4.27 13.86 8.68
N ASP A 50 -4.88 14.81 7.96
CA ASP A 50 -6.32 15.06 8.08
C ASP A 50 -7.16 13.90 7.55
N LEU A 51 -6.72 13.24 6.47
CA LEU A 51 -7.33 11.99 5.99
C LEU A 51 -7.25 10.89 7.06
N ILE A 52 -6.09 10.69 7.70
CA ILE A 52 -5.92 9.70 8.76
C ILE A 52 -6.85 9.97 9.94
N LYS A 53 -7.01 11.24 10.35
CA LYS A 53 -7.97 11.61 11.41
C LYS A 53 -9.40 11.30 11.01
N LEU A 54 -9.76 11.59 9.76
CA LEU A 54 -11.10 11.32 9.23
C LEU A 54 -11.38 9.81 9.18
N LEU A 55 -10.41 9.01 8.74
CA LEU A 55 -10.50 7.54 8.75
C LEU A 55 -10.74 7.02 10.16
N LYS A 56 -9.91 7.45 11.14
CA LYS A 56 -10.06 7.05 12.54
C LYS A 56 -11.42 7.40 13.14
N SER A 57 -11.94 8.60 12.85
CA SER A 57 -13.25 9.04 13.37
C SER A 57 -14.44 8.33 12.72
N THR A 58 -14.32 7.92 11.44
CA THR A 58 -15.41 7.30 10.69
C THR A 58 -15.62 5.83 11.03
N THR A 59 -14.54 5.14 11.39
CA THR A 59 -14.55 3.68 11.38
C THR A 59 -14.66 3.03 12.78
N ASP A 60 -14.81 3.84 13.84
CA ASP A 60 -14.83 3.42 15.27
C ASP A 60 -13.73 2.38 15.60
N ILE A 61 -12.64 2.48 14.84
CA ILE A 61 -11.69 1.41 14.55
C ILE A 61 -10.79 1.14 15.76
N GLU A 62 -10.56 2.19 16.55
CA GLU A 62 -9.81 2.14 17.80
C GLU A 62 -10.57 1.38 18.88
N LYS A 63 -11.91 1.28 18.80
CA LYS A 63 -12.74 0.57 19.79
C LYS A 63 -12.98 -0.90 19.46
N ARG A 64 -13.10 -1.25 18.17
CA ARG A 64 -13.45 -2.62 17.73
C ARG A 64 -12.25 -3.46 17.28
N GLY A 65 -11.09 -2.84 17.09
CA GLY A 65 -9.91 -3.47 16.51
C GLY A 65 -10.02 -3.53 14.98
N TRP A 66 -9.08 -2.88 14.30
CA TRP A 66 -9.04 -2.69 12.83
C TRP A 66 -9.28 -3.97 12.01
N ASP A 67 -8.91 -5.11 12.58
CA ASP A 67 -8.79 -6.37 11.88
C ASP A 67 -10.01 -7.30 12.08
N ILE A 68 -10.89 -7.01 13.04
CA ILE A 68 -12.03 -7.88 13.38
C ILE A 68 -13.00 -8.04 12.22
N ILE A 69 -13.10 -7.04 11.34
CA ILE A 69 -13.96 -7.08 10.16
C ILE A 69 -13.60 -8.26 9.22
N HIS A 70 -12.36 -8.73 9.26
CA HIS A 70 -11.83 -9.80 8.42
C HIS A 70 -11.96 -11.20 9.04
N GLN A 71 -12.52 -11.32 10.26
CA GLN A 71 -12.58 -12.59 10.99
C GLN A 71 -13.33 -13.72 10.24
N HIS A 72 -14.20 -13.35 9.30
CA HIS A 72 -15.03 -14.28 8.52
C HIS A 72 -14.82 -14.15 7.01
N ASP A 73 -13.73 -13.49 6.59
CA ASP A 73 -13.41 -13.38 5.17
C ASP A 73 -13.14 -14.75 4.54
N SER A 74 -13.45 -14.85 3.26
CA SER A 74 -13.23 -16.04 2.43
C SER A 74 -12.87 -15.63 1.01
N PRO A 75 -12.40 -16.55 0.15
CA PRO A 75 -12.21 -16.27 -1.26
C PRO A 75 -13.46 -15.70 -1.96
N GLN A 76 -14.67 -16.01 -1.47
CA GLN A 76 -15.91 -15.53 -2.07
C GLN A 76 -16.36 -14.17 -1.51
N ASN A 77 -15.84 -13.75 -0.35
CA ASN A 77 -16.21 -12.51 0.28
C ASN A 77 -15.03 -11.95 1.09
N ILE A 78 -14.39 -10.90 0.53
CA ILE A 78 -13.29 -10.21 1.17
C ILE A 78 -13.78 -8.84 1.63
N ALA A 79 -13.92 -8.66 2.94
CA ALA A 79 -14.44 -7.43 3.51
C ALA A 79 -13.56 -6.22 3.17
N LEU A 80 -14.20 -5.06 3.15
CA LEU A 80 -13.54 -3.76 3.07
C LEU A 80 -14.02 -2.89 4.21
N LEU A 81 -13.17 -1.95 4.60
CA LEU A 81 -13.55 -0.96 5.60
C LEU A 81 -14.69 -0.07 5.08
N PRO A 82 -15.53 0.45 6.00
CA PRO A 82 -16.57 1.40 5.65
C PRO A 82 -16.00 2.63 4.94
N VAL A 83 -16.66 3.04 3.86
CA VAL A 83 -16.28 4.24 3.10
C VAL A 83 -16.56 5.51 3.91
N ILE A 84 -15.74 6.52 3.70
CA ILE A 84 -15.98 7.88 4.15
C ILE A 84 -16.99 8.53 3.20
N GLU A 85 -17.97 9.22 3.76
CA GLU A 85 -18.90 10.02 2.96
C GLU A 85 -18.16 11.06 2.10
N SER A 86 -18.43 11.09 0.79
CA SER A 86 -17.70 11.93 -0.17
C SER A 86 -17.74 13.42 0.20
N SER A 87 -18.80 13.89 0.86
CA SER A 87 -18.95 15.27 1.36
C SER A 87 -17.84 15.65 2.35
N LYS A 88 -17.40 14.72 3.20
CA LYS A 88 -16.39 14.94 4.24
C LYS A 88 -14.98 15.06 3.67
N VAL A 89 -14.73 14.49 2.49
CA VAL A 89 -13.40 14.53 1.86
C VAL A 89 -13.23 15.64 0.82
N LYS A 90 -14.30 16.35 0.43
CA LYS A 90 -14.24 17.42 -0.60
C LYS A 90 -13.15 18.46 -0.34
N HIS A 91 -13.01 18.87 0.92
CA HIS A 91 -12.02 19.86 1.30
C HIS A 91 -10.57 19.33 1.18
N LEU A 92 -10.35 18.02 1.30
CA LEU A 92 -9.04 17.39 1.09
C LEU A 92 -8.70 17.32 -0.40
N VAL A 93 -9.69 16.98 -1.24
CA VAL A 93 -9.55 17.00 -2.71
C VAL A 93 -9.21 18.41 -3.20
N ALA A 94 -9.97 19.42 -2.77
CA ALA A 94 -9.74 20.82 -3.15
C ALA A 94 -8.35 21.34 -2.77
N ARG A 95 -7.75 20.83 -1.68
CA ARG A 95 -6.38 21.16 -1.28
C ARG A 95 -5.33 20.58 -2.22
N LEU A 96 -5.64 19.56 -3.01
CA LEU A 96 -4.69 18.94 -3.95
C LEU A 96 -4.96 19.35 -5.40
N ASP A 97 -6.13 19.94 -5.70
CA ASP A 97 -6.53 20.30 -7.06
C ASP A 97 -5.59 21.29 -7.75
N PHE A 98 -4.90 22.16 -7.00
CA PHE A 98 -3.93 23.09 -7.59
C PHE A 98 -2.67 22.38 -8.15
N LEU A 99 -2.45 21.11 -7.80
CA LEU A 99 -1.34 20.29 -8.30
C LEU A 99 -1.69 19.55 -9.61
N ASN A 100 -2.94 19.63 -10.09
CA ASN A 100 -3.41 18.97 -11.32
C ASN A 100 -2.96 19.70 -12.62
N VAL A 101 -1.93 20.53 -12.58
CA VAL A 101 -1.40 21.18 -13.79
C VAL A 101 -0.76 20.11 -14.68
N ASP A 102 -1.23 20.02 -15.92
CA ASP A 102 -0.86 19.05 -16.97
C ASP A 102 0.64 18.70 -16.99
N GLN A 103 1.01 17.63 -16.30
CA GLN A 103 2.32 16.98 -16.44
C GLN A 103 2.17 15.80 -17.39
N ASN A 104 1.93 16.10 -18.67
CA ASN A 104 1.85 15.12 -19.77
C ASN A 104 3.23 14.80 -20.38
N ASP A 105 4.30 15.45 -19.96
CA ASP A 105 5.63 15.24 -20.51
C ASP A 105 6.61 14.83 -19.42
N GLN A 106 7.56 13.97 -19.79
CA GLN A 106 8.65 13.42 -18.97
C GLN A 106 9.09 14.40 -17.88
N VAL A 107 8.54 14.22 -16.69
CA VAL A 107 8.80 15.09 -15.56
C VAL A 107 10.22 14.79 -15.12
N ASP A 108 11.09 15.78 -15.21
CA ASP A 108 12.43 15.69 -14.63
C ASP A 108 12.29 15.51 -13.10
N LEU A 109 12.53 14.29 -12.63
CA LEU A 109 12.46 13.90 -11.21
C LEU A 109 13.60 14.49 -10.37
N ASN A 110 14.41 15.38 -10.94
CA ASN A 110 15.52 16.04 -10.24
C ASN A 110 15.09 17.15 -9.25
N ASN A 111 13.81 17.53 -9.20
CA ASN A 111 13.28 18.50 -8.23
C ASN A 111 12.33 17.84 -7.21
N THR A 112 12.55 18.12 -5.91
CA THR A 112 11.71 17.68 -4.79
C THR A 112 10.22 17.94 -5.02
N ASP A 113 9.84 19.10 -5.57
CA ASP A 113 8.42 19.43 -5.78
C ASP A 113 7.77 18.58 -6.88
N ASN A 114 8.51 18.20 -7.93
CA ASN A 114 8.02 17.28 -8.96
C ASN A 114 7.77 15.88 -8.38
N TRP A 115 8.68 15.44 -7.51
CA TRP A 115 8.51 14.21 -6.72
C TRP A 115 7.26 14.25 -5.85
N GLN A 116 7.08 15.33 -5.10
CA GLN A 116 5.92 15.50 -4.24
C GLN A 116 4.61 15.64 -5.03
N ALA A 117 4.65 16.15 -6.27
CA ALA A 117 3.49 16.18 -7.16
C ALA A 117 3.05 14.78 -7.63
N GLN A 118 3.99 13.85 -7.84
CA GLN A 118 3.61 12.45 -8.09
C GLN A 118 3.01 11.80 -6.83
N PHE A 119 3.55 12.11 -5.65
CA PHE A 119 3.00 11.63 -4.38
C PHE A 119 1.61 12.20 -4.07
N SER A 120 1.32 13.44 -4.46
CA SER A 120 -0.02 14.02 -4.29
C SER A 120 -1.08 13.31 -5.13
N LYS A 121 -0.74 12.81 -6.33
CA LYS A 121 -1.65 11.98 -7.14
C LYS A 121 -2.03 10.69 -6.43
N ILE A 122 -1.07 10.04 -5.77
CA ILE A 122 -1.31 8.81 -4.97
C ILE A 122 -2.17 9.12 -3.76
N LEU A 123 -1.94 10.24 -3.09
CA LEU A 123 -2.77 10.69 -1.97
C LEU A 123 -4.19 11.02 -2.42
N LEU A 124 -4.35 11.69 -3.56
CA LEU A 124 -5.65 11.98 -4.16
C LEU A 124 -6.40 10.69 -4.51
N ALA A 125 -5.71 9.72 -5.12
CA ALA A 125 -6.27 8.40 -5.40
C ALA A 125 -6.74 7.70 -4.12
N ARG A 126 -5.97 7.80 -3.03
CA ARG A 126 -6.38 7.29 -1.73
C ARG A 126 -7.63 7.98 -1.21
N ILE A 127 -7.73 9.30 -1.30
CA ILE A 127 -8.93 10.03 -0.86
C ILE A 127 -10.17 9.56 -1.64
N TYR A 128 -10.06 9.37 -2.95
CA TYR A 128 -11.14 8.84 -3.76
C TYR A 128 -11.50 7.39 -3.39
N PHE A 129 -10.49 6.54 -3.20
CA PHE A 129 -10.68 5.15 -2.79
C PHE A 129 -11.41 5.04 -1.44
N GLU A 130 -10.92 5.75 -0.43
CA GLU A 130 -11.50 5.71 0.93
C GLU A 130 -12.91 6.30 0.96
N SER A 131 -13.31 7.08 -0.06
CA SER A 131 -14.67 7.60 -0.23
C SER A 131 -15.54 6.84 -1.22
N GLY A 132 -15.09 5.66 -1.66
CA GLY A 132 -15.83 4.77 -2.57
C GLY A 132 -15.89 5.24 -4.03
N GLN A 133 -15.15 6.29 -4.40
CA GLN A 133 -15.09 6.85 -5.75
C GLN A 133 -14.02 6.12 -6.58
N TYR A 134 -14.20 4.82 -6.79
CA TYR A 134 -13.18 3.94 -7.38
C TYR A 134 -12.74 4.34 -8.80
N ASP A 135 -13.66 4.87 -9.61
CA ASP A 135 -13.35 5.34 -10.97
C ASP A 135 -12.37 6.51 -10.95
N LEU A 136 -12.59 7.48 -10.05
CA LEU A 136 -11.71 8.63 -9.88
C LEU A 136 -10.36 8.23 -9.26
N ALA A 137 -10.36 7.25 -8.36
CA ALA A 137 -9.14 6.69 -7.80
C ALA A 137 -8.25 6.07 -8.90
N LEU A 138 -8.85 5.29 -9.80
CA LEU A 138 -8.12 4.69 -10.93
C LEU A 138 -7.64 5.75 -11.93
N ALA A 139 -8.47 6.74 -12.24
CA ALA A 139 -8.08 7.85 -13.13
C ALA A 139 -6.87 8.62 -12.57
N ALA A 140 -6.84 8.88 -11.26
CA ALA A 140 -5.71 9.52 -10.60
C ALA A 140 -4.41 8.69 -10.66
N LEU A 141 -4.51 7.36 -10.74
CA LEU A 141 -3.38 6.44 -10.83
C LEU A 141 -2.93 6.13 -12.26
N GLN A 142 -3.77 6.40 -13.27
CA GLN A 142 -3.50 6.04 -14.67
C GLN A 142 -2.27 6.76 -15.25
N ASN A 143 -2.01 8.00 -14.81
CA ASN A 143 -0.92 8.85 -15.28
C ASN A 143 0.19 9.02 -14.22
N LEU A 144 0.38 8.00 -13.38
CA LEU A 144 1.43 8.00 -12.37
C LEU A 144 2.78 7.65 -13.04
N ALA A 145 3.68 8.62 -13.13
CA ALA A 145 5.02 8.44 -13.69
C ALA A 145 6.01 7.94 -12.62
N LEU A 146 5.59 6.93 -11.83
CA LEU A 146 6.38 6.39 -10.73
C LEU A 146 6.78 4.94 -11.00
N ARG A 147 8.06 4.72 -11.31
CA ARG A 147 8.60 3.37 -11.52
C ARG A 147 9.26 2.85 -10.25
N VAL A 148 9.54 1.54 -10.20
CA VAL A 148 10.14 0.90 -9.00
C VAL A 148 11.53 1.44 -8.75
N GLU A 149 12.29 1.66 -9.82
CA GLU A 149 13.67 2.15 -9.82
C GLU A 149 13.77 3.58 -9.29
N ASP A 150 12.66 4.32 -9.34
CA ASP A 150 12.60 5.71 -8.87
C ASP A 150 12.32 5.77 -7.34
N VAL A 151 11.86 4.68 -6.71
CA VAL A 151 11.49 4.62 -5.27
C VAL A 151 11.87 3.29 -4.62
N GLU A 152 13.17 3.05 -4.54
CA GLU A 152 13.70 1.80 -3.98
C GLU A 152 13.52 1.66 -2.46
N THR A 153 13.45 2.76 -1.70
CA THR A 153 13.40 2.71 -0.23
C THR A 153 12.50 3.79 0.36
N GLY A 154 12.22 3.71 1.67
CA GLY A 154 11.54 4.77 2.40
C GLY A 154 10.08 5.00 1.99
N TYR A 155 9.58 6.22 2.15
CA TYR A 155 8.16 6.50 1.98
C TYR A 155 7.72 6.49 0.51
N GLY A 156 8.65 6.69 -0.42
CA GLY A 156 8.41 6.51 -1.85
C GLY A 156 7.96 5.08 -2.17
N LEU A 157 8.67 4.07 -1.62
CA LEU A 157 8.31 2.66 -1.79
C LEU A 157 6.93 2.37 -1.18
N VAL A 158 6.66 2.92 0.01
CA VAL A 158 5.34 2.82 0.67
C VAL A 158 4.24 3.34 -0.24
N LEU A 159 4.43 4.51 -0.86
CA LEU A 159 3.44 5.12 -1.75
C LEU A 159 3.24 4.33 -3.04
N LEU A 160 4.30 3.75 -3.61
CA LEU A 160 4.18 2.87 -4.78
C LEU A 160 3.36 1.62 -4.46
N VAL A 161 3.65 0.95 -3.34
CA VAL A 161 2.90 -0.22 -2.87
C VAL A 161 1.45 0.17 -2.58
N GLN A 162 1.21 1.31 -1.91
CA GLN A 162 -0.12 1.86 -1.66
C GLN A 162 -0.90 2.08 -2.97
N ALA A 163 -0.28 2.71 -3.97
CA ALA A 163 -0.89 2.98 -5.27
C ALA A 163 -1.32 1.68 -5.96
N ARG A 164 -0.45 0.66 -5.95
CA ARG A 164 -0.74 -0.66 -6.53
C ARG A 164 -1.83 -1.40 -5.76
N ALA A 165 -1.83 -1.32 -4.43
CA ALA A 165 -2.89 -1.88 -3.58
C ALA A 165 -4.26 -1.27 -3.91
N ILE A 166 -4.34 0.07 -3.91
CA ILE A 166 -5.56 0.81 -4.23
C ILE A 166 -6.05 0.47 -5.63
N LYS A 167 -5.14 0.44 -6.61
CA LYS A 167 -5.46 0.05 -7.99
C LYS A 167 -6.09 -1.34 -8.04
N GLY A 168 -5.48 -2.34 -7.38
CA GLY A 168 -6.02 -3.69 -7.30
C GLY A 168 -7.43 -3.74 -6.72
N ILE A 169 -7.65 -3.06 -5.58
CA ILE A 169 -8.98 -3.06 -4.92
C ILE A 169 -10.03 -2.37 -5.80
N CYS A 170 -9.68 -1.27 -6.47
CA CYS A 170 -10.59 -0.59 -7.38
C CYS A 170 -10.95 -1.48 -8.59
N LEU A 171 -9.98 -2.22 -9.12
CA LEU A 171 -10.21 -3.17 -10.23
C LEU A 171 -11.11 -4.34 -9.81
N GLU A 172 -10.95 -4.87 -8.59
CA GLU A 172 -11.90 -5.84 -8.03
C GLU A 172 -13.33 -5.26 -7.99
N LYS A 173 -13.48 -4.01 -7.56
CA LYS A 173 -14.78 -3.33 -7.51
C LYS A 173 -15.40 -3.06 -8.87
N GLN A 174 -14.59 -3.01 -9.92
CA GLN A 174 -15.03 -2.94 -11.31
C GLN A 174 -15.20 -4.32 -11.98
N ASN A 175 -15.17 -5.42 -11.21
CA ASN A 175 -15.24 -6.79 -11.74
C ASN A 175 -14.12 -7.11 -12.76
N LYS A 176 -12.90 -6.59 -12.52
CA LYS A 176 -11.70 -6.87 -13.32
C LYS A 176 -10.66 -7.62 -12.46
N PRO A 177 -10.96 -8.86 -12.02
CA PRO A 177 -10.15 -9.55 -11.01
C PRO A 177 -8.75 -9.93 -11.51
N GLU A 178 -8.58 -10.25 -12.78
CA GLU A 178 -7.25 -10.55 -13.36
C GLU A 178 -6.31 -9.35 -13.30
N ALA A 179 -6.79 -8.18 -13.75
CA ALA A 179 -6.03 -6.94 -13.66
C ALA A 179 -5.75 -6.53 -12.20
N ALA A 180 -6.61 -6.92 -11.26
CA ALA A 180 -6.36 -6.71 -9.84
C ALA A 180 -5.21 -7.61 -9.33
N ILE A 181 -5.16 -8.87 -9.75
CA ILE A 181 -4.06 -9.79 -9.43
C ILE A 181 -2.73 -9.22 -9.94
N GLU A 182 -2.68 -8.74 -11.18
CA GLU A 182 -1.48 -8.09 -11.75
C GLU A 182 -1.01 -6.90 -10.90
N ALA A 183 -1.96 -6.07 -10.40
CA ALA A 183 -1.63 -4.94 -9.54
C ALA A 183 -1.02 -5.40 -8.19
N TYR A 184 -1.57 -6.47 -7.60
CA TYR A 184 -1.03 -7.05 -6.36
C TYR A 184 0.32 -7.73 -6.54
N GLU A 185 0.53 -8.44 -7.65
CA GLU A 185 1.83 -9.00 -8.02
C GLU A 185 2.87 -7.90 -8.17
N ALA A 186 2.54 -6.83 -8.91
CA ALA A 186 3.44 -5.70 -9.05
C ALA A 186 3.79 -5.10 -7.68
N ALA A 187 2.83 -4.98 -6.75
CA ALA A 187 3.11 -4.51 -5.40
C ALA A 187 4.10 -5.42 -4.66
N TRP A 188 3.91 -6.74 -4.76
CA TRP A 188 4.83 -7.72 -4.17
C TRP A 188 6.23 -7.65 -4.78
N GLN A 189 6.35 -7.59 -6.10
CA GLN A 189 7.65 -7.49 -6.78
C GLN A 189 8.47 -6.28 -6.31
N ALA A 190 7.84 -5.13 -6.07
CA ALA A 190 8.56 -3.97 -5.53
C ALA A 190 9.14 -4.21 -4.13
N VAL A 191 8.41 -4.95 -3.27
CA VAL A 191 8.87 -5.27 -1.91
C VAL A 191 9.89 -6.41 -1.91
N GLU A 192 9.73 -7.39 -2.79
CA GLU A 192 10.62 -8.54 -2.92
C GLU A 192 12.05 -8.11 -3.30
N LEU A 193 12.19 -7.06 -4.11
CA LEU A 193 13.49 -6.47 -4.46
C LEU A 193 14.17 -5.77 -3.27
N GLN A 194 13.44 -5.48 -2.19
CA GLN A 194 13.89 -4.65 -1.07
C GLN A 194 13.67 -5.36 0.28
N PRO A 195 14.26 -6.54 0.51
CA PRO A 195 13.96 -7.40 1.67
C PRO A 195 14.42 -6.83 3.02
N GLN A 196 15.14 -5.72 3.03
CA GLN A 196 15.58 -5.04 4.25
C GLN A 196 14.61 -3.92 4.68
N GLU A 197 13.73 -3.48 3.77
CA GLU A 197 12.82 -2.37 4.04
C GLU A 197 11.77 -2.78 5.07
N ARG A 198 11.71 -2.00 6.14
CA ARG A 198 10.80 -2.22 7.26
C ARG A 198 10.10 -0.92 7.59
N GLY A 199 8.78 -0.94 7.50
CA GLY A 199 7.95 0.20 7.86
C GLY A 199 6.56 -0.27 8.25
N VAL A 200 5.96 0.42 9.22
CA VAL A 200 4.57 0.15 9.63
C VAL A 200 3.64 0.37 8.45
N MET A 201 3.86 1.46 7.70
CA MET A 201 3.07 1.76 6.51
C MET A 201 3.36 0.83 5.34
N LEU A 202 4.61 0.40 5.15
CA LEU A 202 4.93 -0.62 4.14
C LEU A 202 4.20 -1.92 4.47
N SER A 203 4.29 -2.38 5.73
CA SER A 203 3.64 -3.60 6.23
C SER A 203 2.13 -3.55 6.05
N PHE A 204 1.52 -2.40 6.35
CA PHE A 204 0.09 -2.16 6.16
C PHE A 204 -0.33 -2.39 4.72
N TRP A 205 0.32 -1.71 3.76
CA TRP A 205 -0.11 -1.76 2.37
C TRP A 205 0.27 -3.04 1.66
N ILE A 206 1.46 -3.60 1.93
CA ILE A 206 1.84 -4.87 1.30
C ILE A 206 0.98 -6.03 1.81
N GLU A 207 0.55 -5.99 3.08
CA GLU A 207 -0.40 -6.97 3.57
C GLU A 207 -1.77 -6.83 2.90
N GLU A 208 -2.27 -5.61 2.61
CA GLU A 208 -3.50 -5.45 1.82
C GLU A 208 -3.39 -6.19 0.48
N CYS A 209 -2.28 -6.01 -0.23
CA CYS A 209 -2.03 -6.67 -1.52
C CYS A 209 -1.98 -8.18 -1.39
N LEU A 210 -1.14 -8.70 -0.49
CA LEU A 210 -0.92 -10.14 -0.37
C LEU A 210 -2.16 -10.85 0.16
N TYR A 211 -2.86 -10.23 1.12
CA TYR A 211 -4.09 -10.77 1.68
C TYR A 211 -5.16 -10.94 0.60
N ARG A 212 -5.49 -9.84 -0.11
CA ARG A 212 -6.51 -9.87 -1.16
C ARG A 212 -6.07 -10.72 -2.35
N GLY A 213 -4.81 -10.61 -2.78
CA GLY A 213 -4.26 -11.40 -3.88
C GLY A 213 -4.31 -12.91 -3.62
N CYS A 214 -4.01 -13.36 -2.39
CA CYS A 214 -4.16 -14.78 -2.03
C CYS A 214 -5.61 -15.26 -2.16
N LEU A 215 -6.56 -14.51 -1.58
CA LEU A 215 -7.98 -14.88 -1.58
C LEU A 215 -8.58 -14.82 -2.99
N LEU A 216 -8.21 -13.83 -3.79
CA LEU A 216 -8.68 -13.66 -5.15
C LEU A 216 -8.16 -14.78 -6.08
N ARG A 217 -6.90 -15.20 -5.93
CA ARG A 217 -6.36 -16.35 -6.67
C ARG A 217 -7.07 -17.66 -6.34
N LEU A 218 -7.41 -17.86 -5.06
CA LEU A 218 -8.23 -19.00 -4.65
C LEU A 218 -9.63 -18.95 -5.28
N GLN A 219 -10.24 -17.77 -5.30
CA GLN A 219 -11.56 -17.56 -5.89
C GLN A 219 -11.58 -17.92 -7.39
N LEU A 220 -10.55 -17.49 -8.12
CA LEU A 220 -10.43 -17.68 -9.57
C LEU A 220 -9.82 -19.03 -9.96
N ASN A 221 -9.38 -19.85 -9.00
CA ASN A 221 -8.63 -21.09 -9.24
C ASN A 221 -7.37 -20.86 -10.12
N HIS A 222 -6.58 -19.83 -9.80
CA HIS A 222 -5.32 -19.56 -10.49
C HIS A 222 -4.36 -20.77 -10.44
N PRO A 223 -3.35 -20.84 -11.33
CA PRO A 223 -2.36 -21.89 -11.31
C PRO A 223 -1.74 -22.11 -9.93
N VAL A 224 -1.53 -23.38 -9.57
CA VAL A 224 -1.05 -23.79 -8.24
C VAL A 224 0.27 -23.10 -7.87
N LYS A 225 1.21 -23.04 -8.83
CA LYS A 225 2.53 -22.40 -8.61
C LYS A 225 2.36 -20.95 -8.17
N GLU A 226 1.59 -20.16 -8.91
CA GLU A 226 1.41 -18.73 -8.64
C GLU A 226 0.64 -18.48 -7.34
N THR A 227 -0.41 -19.27 -7.08
CA THR A 227 -1.18 -19.20 -5.83
C THR A 227 -0.29 -19.49 -4.63
N LEU A 228 0.51 -20.56 -4.69
CA LEU A 228 1.46 -20.90 -3.62
C LEU A 228 2.57 -19.86 -3.47
N THR A 229 3.06 -19.25 -4.56
CA THR A 229 4.06 -18.17 -4.49
C THR A 229 3.54 -17.00 -3.65
N MET A 230 2.33 -16.52 -3.93
CA MET A 230 1.76 -15.38 -3.20
C MET A 230 1.45 -15.71 -1.72
N MET A 231 0.94 -16.92 -1.45
CA MET A 231 0.73 -17.37 -0.06
C MET A 231 2.03 -17.49 0.72
N ARG A 232 3.10 -17.99 0.08
CA ARG A 232 4.43 -18.07 0.69
C ARG A 232 5.02 -16.69 0.97
N ALA A 233 4.82 -15.74 0.06
CA ALA A 233 5.20 -14.34 0.29
C ALA A 233 4.53 -13.76 1.55
N TYR A 234 3.21 -13.99 1.71
CA TYR A 234 2.49 -13.58 2.92
C TYR A 234 3.10 -14.21 4.18
N VAL A 235 3.30 -15.55 4.19
CA VAL A 235 3.87 -16.28 5.33
C VAL A 235 5.29 -15.83 5.65
N GLN A 236 6.11 -15.55 4.62
CA GLN A 236 7.46 -15.03 4.79
C GLN A 236 7.45 -13.69 5.53
N LEU A 237 6.61 -12.74 5.10
CA LEU A 237 6.53 -11.43 5.77
C LEU A 237 5.99 -11.53 7.20
N VAL A 238 4.99 -12.38 7.45
CA VAL A 238 4.50 -12.67 8.81
C VAL A 238 5.65 -13.12 9.73
N SER A 239 6.56 -13.95 9.20
CA SER A 239 7.63 -14.57 10.00
C SER A 239 8.85 -13.67 10.20
N SER A 240 9.07 -12.69 9.32
CA SER A 240 10.34 -11.95 9.28
C SER A 240 10.22 -10.43 9.45
N HIS A 241 9.08 -9.86 9.07
CA HIS A 241 8.90 -8.40 9.00
C HIS A 241 7.86 -7.87 9.99
N TRP A 242 6.87 -8.68 10.34
CA TRP A 242 5.70 -8.20 11.09
C TRP A 242 5.72 -8.67 12.54
N SER A 243 5.19 -7.82 13.44
CA SER A 243 5.00 -8.17 14.85
C SER A 243 4.08 -9.39 15.00
N PRO A 244 4.25 -10.25 16.03
CA PRO A 244 3.34 -11.36 16.31
C PRO A 244 1.87 -10.97 16.45
N HIS A 245 1.56 -9.75 16.88
CA HIS A 245 0.19 -9.26 17.10
C HIS A 245 -0.39 -8.46 15.92
N TRP A 246 0.35 -8.33 14.82
CA TRP A 246 -0.09 -7.57 13.66
C TRP A 246 -1.23 -8.30 12.93
N ARG A 247 -2.44 -7.75 12.97
CA ARG A 247 -3.62 -8.19 12.18
C ARG A 247 -3.85 -9.71 12.19
N MET A 248 -4.11 -10.23 13.39
CA MET A 248 -4.26 -11.65 13.67
C MET A 248 -5.37 -12.39 12.88
N PHE A 249 -6.51 -11.75 12.64
CA PHE A 249 -7.63 -12.33 11.89
C PHE A 249 -7.28 -12.53 10.41
N ARG A 250 -6.66 -11.55 9.76
CA ARG A 250 -6.17 -11.72 8.38
C ARG A 250 -5.16 -12.86 8.28
N ARG A 251 -4.22 -12.94 9.22
CA ARG A 251 -3.25 -14.05 9.29
C ARG A 251 -3.94 -15.39 9.43
N TRP A 252 -4.89 -15.48 10.35
CA TRP A 252 -5.66 -16.69 10.59
C TRP A 252 -6.39 -17.15 9.31
N VAL A 253 -7.05 -16.23 8.61
CA VAL A 253 -7.73 -16.50 7.34
C VAL A 253 -6.75 -17.06 6.31
N ILE A 254 -5.61 -16.40 6.10
CA ILE A 254 -4.61 -16.88 5.12
C ILE A 254 -4.05 -18.24 5.54
N PHE A 255 -3.71 -18.45 6.81
CA PHE A 255 -3.16 -19.72 7.28
C PHE A 255 -4.14 -20.87 7.15
N LYS A 256 -5.44 -20.63 7.44
CA LYS A 256 -6.50 -21.61 7.22
C LYS A 256 -6.54 -22.03 5.75
N PHE A 257 -6.70 -21.08 4.84
CA PHE A 257 -6.83 -21.40 3.41
C PHE A 257 -5.52 -21.94 2.81
N TYR A 258 -4.37 -21.48 3.29
CA TYR A 258 -3.08 -22.01 2.86
C TYR A 258 -2.92 -23.48 3.25
N ALA A 259 -3.25 -23.85 4.49
CA ALA A 259 -3.20 -25.23 4.95
C ALA A 259 -4.16 -26.14 4.15
N GLU A 260 -5.41 -25.72 3.98
CA GLU A 260 -6.40 -26.43 3.16
C GLU A 260 -5.92 -26.62 1.70
N TYR A 261 -5.36 -25.57 1.10
CA TYR A 261 -4.86 -25.60 -0.27
C TYR A 261 -3.61 -26.49 -0.43
N LEU A 262 -2.71 -26.51 0.55
CA LEU A 262 -1.57 -27.42 0.59
C LEU A 262 -2.01 -28.88 0.64
N VAL A 263 -2.95 -29.22 1.54
CA VAL A 263 -3.49 -30.59 1.64
C VAL A 263 -4.09 -31.02 0.30
N LYS A 264 -4.94 -30.18 -0.31
CA LYS A 264 -5.57 -30.45 -1.59
C LYS A 264 -4.56 -30.66 -2.72
N THR A 265 -3.56 -29.79 -2.83
CA THR A 265 -2.55 -29.87 -3.91
C THR A 265 -1.61 -31.06 -3.75
N CYS A 266 -1.29 -31.45 -2.50
CA CYS A 266 -0.55 -32.69 -2.22
C CYS A 266 -1.36 -33.94 -2.58
N GLN A 267 -2.64 -34.01 -2.19
CA GLN A 267 -3.52 -35.14 -2.51
C GLN A 267 -3.71 -35.31 -4.01
N ASN A 268 -3.77 -34.20 -4.75
CA ASN A 268 -3.94 -34.21 -6.20
C ASN A 268 -2.63 -34.39 -6.98
N GLY A 269 -1.47 -34.47 -6.31
CA GLY A 269 -0.16 -34.58 -6.96
C GLY A 269 0.26 -33.33 -7.76
N THR A 270 -0.40 -32.18 -7.54
CA THR A 270 -0.12 -30.92 -8.24
C THR A 270 0.76 -29.96 -7.44
N PHE A 271 1.25 -30.39 -6.27
CA PHE A 271 2.08 -29.56 -5.40
C PHE A 271 3.40 -29.19 -6.06
N THR A 272 3.77 -27.90 -5.96
CA THR A 272 5.04 -27.38 -6.48
C THR A 272 5.90 -26.81 -5.35
N VAL A 273 7.13 -27.31 -5.21
CA VAL A 273 8.12 -26.79 -4.26
C VAL A 273 8.57 -25.38 -4.67
N SER A 274 8.90 -24.53 -3.71
CA SER A 274 9.51 -23.22 -3.99
C SER A 274 10.90 -23.38 -4.59
N GLU A 275 11.21 -22.67 -5.67
CA GLU A 275 12.52 -22.75 -6.36
C GLU A 275 13.69 -22.25 -5.49
N ASN A 276 13.42 -21.47 -4.43
CA ASN A 276 14.42 -20.98 -3.49
C ASN A 276 15.02 -22.06 -2.55
N ASN A 277 14.49 -23.29 -2.54
CA ASN A 277 15.01 -24.39 -1.71
C ASN A 277 16.07 -25.26 -2.41
N ARG A 278 16.52 -24.92 -3.63
CA ARG A 278 17.53 -25.72 -4.36
C ARG A 278 19.00 -25.32 -4.14
N GLN A 279 19.30 -24.32 -3.29
CA GLN A 279 20.67 -23.86 -3.03
C GLN A 279 21.25 -24.23 -1.65
N VAL A 280 20.64 -25.15 -0.90
CA VAL A 280 21.34 -25.79 0.23
C VAL A 280 21.94 -27.11 -0.26
N VAL A 281 23.03 -27.00 -1.01
CA VAL A 281 23.96 -28.12 -1.19
C VAL A 281 24.77 -28.17 0.10
N TYR A 282 24.56 -29.22 0.90
CA TYR A 282 25.49 -29.55 1.97
C TYR A 282 26.82 -29.94 1.34
N THR A 283 27.83 -29.08 1.46
CA THR A 283 29.25 -29.46 1.35
C THR A 283 29.83 -29.59 2.74
#